data_AF-A0A1M6SQ68-F1
#
_entry.id   AF-A0A1M6SQ68-F1
#
_cell.length_a   1.000
_cell.length_b   1.000
_cell.length_c   1.000
_cell.angle_alpha   90.00
_cell.angle_beta   90.00
_cell.angle_gamma   90.00
#
_symmetry.space_group_name_H-M   'P 1'
#
loop_
_entity.id
_entity.type
_entity.pdbx_description
1 polymer ?
#
loop_
_entity_poly.entity_id
_entity_poly.type
_entity_poly.pdbx_seq_one_letter_code
_entity_poly.pdbx_strand_id
1 'polypeptide(L)' 'PYLTRILTVADSFDAMTSNRPYKSRKSYNEAIEELKKYSSIQFDSAIVDAFIEVININKHVFEKVR' A
#
# COMPACT_ATOMS: atom_id res chain seq x y z
N PRO A 1 18.11 0.42 6.21
CA PRO A 1 17.77 1.64 7.00
C PRO A 1 16.27 1.72 7.25
N TYR A 2 15.82 2.22 8.42
CA TYR A 2 14.40 2.20 8.81
C TYR A 2 13.51 3.00 7.85
N LEU A 3 13.91 4.22 7.48
CA LEU A 3 13.18 5.07 6.54
C LEU A 3 13.00 4.43 5.16
N THR A 4 14.00 3.67 4.68
CA THR A 4 13.90 2.96 3.41
C THR A 4 12.79 1.91 3.45
N ARG A 5 12.60 1.20 4.56
CA ARG A 5 11.53 0.20 4.69
C ARG A 5 10.14 0.83 4.59
N ILE A 6 9.96 2.00 5.19
CA ILE A 6 8.71 2.78 5.07
C ILE A 6 8.50 3.21 3.62
N LEU A 7 9.53 3.77 2.99
CA LEU A 7 9.46 4.23 1.61
C LEU A 7 9.13 3.08 0.66
N THR A 8 9.70 1.89 0.86
CA THR A 8 9.43 0.70 0.04
C THR A 8 7.97 0.26 0.10
N VAL A 9 7.35 0.30 1.28
CA VAL A 9 5.91 -0.03 1.43
C VAL A 9 5.05 1.00 0.70
N ALA A 10 5.33 2.30 0.89
CA ALA A 10 4.59 3.38 0.26
C ALA A 10 4.71 3.35 -1.27
N ASP A 11 5.93 3.20 -1.81
CA ASP A 11 6.19 3.12 -3.25
C ASP A 11 5.51 1.90 -3.90
N SER A 12 5.55 0.75 -3.21
CA SER A 12 4.86 -0.45 -3.69
C SER A 12 3.35 -0.22 -3.77
N PHE A 13 2.74 0.37 -2.73
CA PHE A 13 1.31 0.65 -2.71
C PHE A 13 0.89 1.64 -3.80
N ASP A 14 1.66 2.71 -4.00
CA ASP A 14 1.41 3.66 -5.07
C ASP A 14 1.53 2.98 -6.45
N ALA A 15 2.56 2.15 -6.66
CA ALA A 15 2.72 1.39 -7.89
C ALA A 15 1.57 0.40 -8.16
N MET A 16 0.99 -0.20 -7.12
CA MET A 16 -0.16 -1.10 -7.23
C MET A 16 -1.47 -0.37 -7.58
N THR A 17 -1.63 0.84 -7.03
CA THR A 17 -2.89 1.58 -7.12
C THR A 17 -2.89 2.60 -8.25
N SER A 18 -1.74 3.00 -8.78
CA SER A 18 -1.61 3.94 -9.90
C SER A 18 -2.03 3.33 -11.26
N ASN A 19 -2.69 4.13 -12.10
CA ASN A 19 -3.03 3.74 -13.47
C ASN A 19 -1.77 3.75 -14.34
N ARG A 20 -1.38 2.59 -14.86
CA ARG A 20 -0.29 2.48 -15.84
C ARG A 20 -0.88 2.02 -17.19
N PRO A 21 -0.38 2.50 -18.34
CA PRO A 21 -0.97 2.23 -19.67
C PRO A 21 -1.19 0.74 -19.98
N TYR A 22 -0.43 -0.14 -19.32
CA TYR A 22 -0.39 -1.58 -19.58
C TYR A 22 -0.95 -2.43 -18.43
N LYS A 23 -1.47 -1.81 -17.35
CA LYS A 23 -1.94 -2.55 -16.17
C LYS A 23 -3.12 -1.83 -15.52
N SER A 24 -4.25 -2.51 -15.46
CA SER A 24 -5.39 -2.05 -14.67
C SER A 24 -4.97 -1.88 -13.21
N ARG A 25 -5.27 -0.70 -12.64
CA ARG A 25 -4.99 -0.42 -11.23
C ARG A 25 -5.66 -1.46 -10.33
N LYS A 26 -4.96 -1.90 -9.29
CA LYS A 26 -5.60 -2.65 -8.20
C LYS A 26 -6.46 -1.71 -7.39
N SER A 27 -7.57 -2.23 -6.87
CA SER A 27 -8.32 -1.56 -5.82
C SER A 27 -7.48 -1.45 -4.54
N TYR A 28 -7.83 -0.51 -3.67
CA TYR A 28 -7.13 -0.35 -2.40
C TYR A 28 -7.19 -1.61 -1.54
N ASN A 29 -8.31 -2.31 -1.54
CA ASN A 29 -8.44 -3.58 -0.81
C ASN A 29 -7.49 -4.64 -1.38
N GLU A 30 -7.39 -4.76 -2.71
CA GLU A 30 -6.46 -5.71 -3.34
C GLU A 30 -5.00 -5.37 -3.04
N ALA A 31 -4.64 -4.08 -3.04
CA ALA A 31 -3.29 -3.64 -2.69
C ALA A 31 -2.97 -3.90 -1.20
N ILE A 32 -3.94 -3.70 -0.30
CA ILE A 32 -3.79 -4.02 1.13
C ILE A 32 -3.57 -5.52 1.35
N GLU A 33 -4.37 -6.36 0.69
CA GLU A 33 -4.23 -7.82 0.81
C GLU A 33 -2.88 -8.31 0.26
N GLU A 34 -2.36 -7.67 -0.78
CA GLU A 34 -1.02 -7.98 -1.29
C GLU A 34 0.10 -7.55 -0.33
N LEU A 35 -0.01 -6.36 0.28
CA LEU A 35 0.95 -5.95 1.32
C LEU A 35 0.94 -6.92 2.51
N LYS A 36 -0.24 -7.34 2.98
CA LYS A 36 -0.36 -8.34 4.05
C LYS A 36 0.28 -9.67 3.66
N LYS A 37 0.03 -10.15 2.44
CA LYS A 37 0.58 -11.40 1.92
C LYS A 37 2.11 -11.42 1.98
N TYR A 38 2.76 -10.28 1.79
CA TYR A 38 4.22 -10.16 1.77
C TYR A 38 4.81 -9.46 3.00
N SER A 39 4.03 -9.22 4.07
CA SER A 39 4.45 -8.37 5.20
C SER A 39 5.60 -8.90 6.04
N SER A 40 5.89 -10.21 5.96
CA SER A 40 7.02 -10.85 6.66
C SER A 40 8.04 -11.47 5.70
N ILE A 41 7.89 -11.23 4.39
CA ILE A 41 8.74 -11.83 3.35
C ILE A 41 9.53 -10.72 2.63
N GLN A 42 8.83 -9.69 2.16
CA GLN A 42 9.39 -8.59 1.39
C GLN A 42 9.35 -7.27 2.15
N PHE A 43 8.34 -7.10 3.01
CA PHE A 43 8.15 -5.90 3.81
C PHE A 43 8.42 -6.18 5.29
N ASP A 44 8.39 -5.10 6.07
CA ASP A 44 8.45 -5.17 7.52
C ASP A 44 7.03 -5.15 8.07
N SER A 45 6.66 -6.18 8.82
CA SER A 45 5.27 -6.42 9.22
C SER A 45 4.72 -5.27 10.06
N ALA A 46 5.52 -4.72 10.97
CA ALA A 46 5.11 -3.60 11.82
C ALA A 46 4.84 -2.33 10.99
N ILE A 47 5.61 -2.11 9.91
CA ILE A 47 5.39 -0.99 8.99
C ILE A 47 4.14 -1.22 8.15
N VAL A 48 3.93 -2.44 7.66
CA VAL A 48 2.73 -2.79 6.89
C VAL A 48 1.47 -2.60 7.72
N ASP A 49 1.45 -3.06 8.96
CA ASP A 49 0.30 -2.92 9.86
C ASP A 49 -0.03 -1.44 10.12
N ALA A 50 0.98 -0.64 10.46
CA ALA A 50 0.82 0.81 10.65
C ALA A 50 0.33 1.52 9.37
N PHE A 51 0.85 1.11 8.21
CA PHE A 51 0.43 1.69 6.93
C PHE A 51 -1.03 1.37 6.59
N ILE A 52 -1.47 0.13 6.84
CA ILE A 52 -2.86 -0.30 6.61
C ILE A 52 -3.82 0.45 7.55
N GLU A 53 -3.43 0.63 8.81
CA GLU A 53 -4.22 1.42 9.77
C GLU A 53 -4.44 2.85 9.26
N VAL A 54 -3.36 3.51 8.80
CA VAL A 54 -3.44 4.87 8.23
C VAL A 54 -4.35 4.90 7.00
N ILE A 55 -4.28 3.92 6.09
CA ILE A 55 -5.17 3.87 4.92
C ILE A 55 -6.63 3.73 5.34
N ASN A 56 -6.92 2.85 6.30
CA ASN A 56 -8.29 2.61 6.76
C ASN A 56 -8.90 3.86 7.42
N ILE A 57 -8.12 4.58 8.23
CA ILE A 57 -8.54 5.85 8.83
C ILE A 57 -8.84 6.88 7.73
N ASN A 58 -7.99 6.97 6.72
CA ASN A 58 -8.07 7.96 5.64
C ASN A 58 -8.88 7.48 4.43
N LYS A 59 -9.63 6.38 4.54
CA LYS A 59 -10.34 5.77 3.40
C LYS A 59 -11.24 6.75 2.65
N HIS A 60 -11.90 7.64 3.40
CA HIS A 60 -12.76 8.71 2.88
C HIS A 60 -12.00 9.77 2.04
N VAL A 61 -10.70 9.96 2.27
CA VAL A 61 -9.83 10.82 1.45
C VAL A 61 -9.51 10.12 0.14
N PHE A 62 -9.13 8.85 0.20
CA PHE A 62 -8.74 8.07 -0.98
C PHE A 62 -9.91 7.72 -1.91
N GLU A 63 -11.13 7.63 -1.38
CA GLU A 63 -12.35 7.48 -2.19
C GLU A 63 -12.76 8.77 -2.91
N LYS A 64 -12.39 9.95 -2.39
CA LYS A 64 -12.75 11.26 -2.97
C LYS A 64 -11.70 11.83 -3.93
N VAL A 65 -10.45 11.40 -3.85
CA VAL A 65 -9.31 11.93 -4.64
C VAL A 65 -9.25 11.28 -6.04
N ARG A 66 -10.32 10.63 -6.51
CA ARG A 66 -10.41 10.00 -7.83
C ARG A 66 -11.70 10.31 -8.55
#